data_AF-A0AAU0W1U8-F1
#
_entry.id   AF-A0AAU0W1U8-F1
#
_cell.length_a   1.000
_cell.length_b   1.000
_cell.length_c   1.000
_cell.angle_alpha   90.00
_cell.angle_beta   90.00
_cell.angle_gamma   90.00
#
_symmetry.space_group_name_H-M   'P 1'
#
loop_
_entity.id
_entity.type
_entity.pdbx_description
1 polymer ?
#
loop_
_entity_poly.entity_id
_entity_poly.type
_entity_poly.pdbx_seq_one_letter_code
_entity_poly.pdbx_strand_id
1 'polypeptide(L)'
;MDAIEELKRARDRHGAPDALTRFGGLLTFPEAKQHYYIGGTFALLGEHRLAEQHAATAIELYEAGPPEQRSYGDEALTRLDIATARITAGEIEGAGEHLRPVLDLPVDQRIRQLGDAVQSVARLLEQPRFARNPVARELAEAARGYQAIDTRTKVLAP
;
A
#
# COMPACT_ATOMS: atom_id res chain seq x y z
N MET A 1 8.59 19.57 -4.16
CA MET A 1 7.35 20.29 -3.82
C MET A 1 6.58 20.68 -5.07
N ASP A 2 7.22 21.24 -6.09
CA ASP A 2 6.57 21.67 -7.34
C ASP A 2 5.73 20.59 -8.05
N ALA A 3 6.22 19.35 -8.11
CA ALA A 3 5.47 18.24 -8.72
C ALA A 3 4.15 17.91 -8.00
N ILE A 4 4.11 18.05 -6.67
CA ILE A 4 2.88 17.83 -5.88
C ILE A 4 1.88 18.95 -6.15
N GLU A 5 2.36 20.19 -6.28
CA GLU A 5 1.51 21.35 -6.56
C GLU A 5 0.95 21.30 -8.00
N GLU A 6 1.75 20.86 -8.96
CA GLU A 6 1.31 20.63 -10.33
C GLU A 6 0.25 19.52 -10.42
N LEU A 7 0.44 18.42 -9.68
CA LEU A 7 -0.56 17.35 -9.54
C LEU A 7 -1.89 17.89 -9.00
N LYS A 8 -1.88 18.71 -7.93
CA LYS A 8 -3.09 19.35 -7.38
C LYS A 8 -3.80 20.22 -8.42
N ARG A 9 -3.06 21.05 -9.17
CA ARG A 9 -3.63 21.90 -10.24
C ARG A 9 -4.16 21.11 -11.42
N ALA A 10 -3.61 19.92 -11.69
CA ALA A 10 -4.12 19.03 -12.73
C ALA A 10 -5.43 18.35 -12.26
N ARG A 11 -5.51 17.95 -10.98
CA ARG A 11 -6.75 17.43 -10.36
C ARG A 11 -7.89 18.43 -10.48
N ASP A 12 -7.67 19.68 -10.09
CA ASP A 12 -8.72 20.70 -10.04
C ASP A 12 -9.23 21.08 -11.45
N ARG A 13 -8.54 20.66 -12.52
CA ARG A 13 -8.89 20.89 -13.92
C ARG A 13 -9.81 19.83 -14.55
N HIS A 14 -10.57 19.09 -13.74
CA HIS A 14 -11.47 18.00 -14.17
C HIS A 14 -12.09 18.20 -15.57
N GLY A 15 -11.72 17.33 -16.51
CA GLY A 15 -12.45 17.16 -17.77
C GLY A 15 -13.77 16.41 -17.54
N ALA A 16 -14.75 16.61 -18.42
CA ALA A 16 -16.02 15.88 -18.34
C ALA A 16 -15.76 14.36 -18.42
N PRO A 17 -16.48 13.53 -17.63
CA PRO A 17 -16.36 12.07 -17.70
C PRO A 17 -16.57 11.57 -19.13
N ASP A 18 -15.68 10.71 -19.62
CA ASP A 18 -15.80 10.06 -20.92
C ASP A 18 -16.13 8.57 -20.80
N ALA A 19 -16.28 7.92 -21.95
CA ALA A 19 -16.64 6.51 -22.04
C ALA A 19 -15.63 5.55 -21.39
N LEU A 20 -14.37 5.95 -21.20
CA LEU A 20 -13.34 5.16 -20.53
C LEU A 20 -13.37 5.36 -19.02
N THR A 21 -13.61 6.59 -18.56
CA THR A 21 -13.70 6.90 -17.11
C THR A 21 -14.84 6.15 -16.40
N ARG A 22 -15.89 5.74 -17.14
CA ARG A 22 -17.00 4.94 -16.60
C ARG A 22 -16.58 3.57 -16.05
N PHE A 23 -15.45 3.03 -16.51
CA PHE A 23 -14.96 1.73 -16.06
C PHE A 23 -14.15 1.81 -14.76
N GLY A 24 -13.86 3.02 -14.28
CA GLY A 24 -13.14 3.21 -13.02
C GLY A 24 -11.74 2.58 -13.01
N GLY A 25 -11.26 2.26 -11.81
CA GLY A 25 -10.01 1.52 -11.60
C GLY A 25 -8.80 2.13 -12.30
N LEU A 26 -8.12 1.33 -13.13
CA LEU A 26 -6.86 1.70 -13.81
C LEU A 26 -7.00 2.89 -14.77
N LEU A 27 -8.18 3.07 -15.37
CA LEU A 27 -8.43 4.10 -16.38
C LEU A 27 -8.79 5.46 -15.77
N THR A 28 -8.80 5.54 -14.44
CA THR A 28 -9.09 6.77 -13.69
C THR A 28 -8.01 7.01 -12.64
N PHE A 29 -7.89 8.27 -12.22
CA PHE A 29 -6.97 8.69 -11.16
C PHE A 29 -7.75 9.39 -10.03
N PRO A 30 -8.63 8.65 -9.33
CA PRO A 30 -9.47 9.20 -8.27
C PRO A 30 -8.60 9.72 -7.11
N GLU A 31 -9.20 10.53 -6.24
CA GLU A 31 -8.50 11.15 -5.11
C GLU A 31 -7.79 10.12 -4.21
N ALA A 32 -8.43 8.96 -3.97
CA ALA A 32 -7.81 7.86 -3.23
C ALA A 32 -6.46 7.43 -3.84
N LYS A 33 -6.40 7.30 -5.17
CA LYS A 33 -5.18 6.93 -5.89
C LYS A 33 -4.12 8.05 -5.83
N GLN A 34 -4.53 9.31 -5.86
CA GLN A 34 -3.61 10.44 -5.69
C GLN A 34 -2.94 10.39 -4.32
N HIS A 35 -3.72 10.18 -3.26
CA HIS A 35 -3.20 10.02 -1.90
C HIS A 35 -2.27 8.82 -1.76
N TYR A 36 -2.59 7.69 -2.38
CA TYR A 36 -1.70 6.52 -2.44
C TYR A 36 -0.33 6.87 -3.06
N TYR A 37 -0.29 7.51 -4.23
CA TYR A 37 0.98 7.87 -4.89
C TYR A 37 1.77 8.93 -4.11
N ILE A 38 1.09 9.91 -3.50
CA ILE A 38 1.76 10.91 -2.65
C ILE A 38 2.34 10.23 -1.40
N GLY A 39 1.56 9.36 -0.74
CA GLY A 39 1.98 8.63 0.44
C GLY A 39 3.19 7.74 0.17
N GLY A 40 3.14 6.93 -0.89
CA GLY A 40 4.26 6.10 -1.33
C GLY A 40 5.51 6.92 -1.67
N THR A 41 5.33 8.13 -2.24
CA THR A 41 6.47 9.04 -2.49
C THR A 41 7.11 9.50 -1.18
N PHE A 42 6.33 9.90 -0.18
CA PHE A 42 6.88 10.24 1.13
C PHE A 42 7.51 9.04 1.83
N ALA A 43 6.96 7.84 1.67
CA ALA A 43 7.54 6.62 2.22
C ALA A 43 8.95 6.36 1.65
N LEU A 44 9.12 6.50 0.33
CA LEU A 44 10.41 6.37 -0.35
C LEU A 44 11.43 7.44 0.08
N LEU A 45 10.96 8.62 0.46
CA LEU A 45 11.81 9.70 0.99
C LEU A 45 12.14 9.54 2.49
N GLY A 46 11.56 8.55 3.17
CA GLY A 46 11.72 8.36 4.62
C GLY A 46 10.87 9.31 5.48
N GLU A 47 9.96 10.07 4.87
CA GLU A 47 9.05 11.01 5.54
C GLU A 47 7.84 10.27 6.10
N HIS A 48 8.09 9.31 7.01
CA HIS A 48 7.11 8.31 7.45
C HIS A 48 5.80 8.90 8.00
N ARG A 49 5.86 10.03 8.72
CA ARG A 49 4.66 10.70 9.24
C ARG A 49 3.76 11.23 8.12
N LEU A 50 4.35 11.81 7.08
CA LEU A 50 3.59 12.30 5.92
C LEU A 50 3.07 11.14 5.08
N ALA A 51 3.88 10.07 4.95
CA ALA A 51 3.47 8.83 4.30
C ALA A 51 2.21 8.25 4.96
N GLU A 52 2.22 8.08 6.28
CA GLU A 52 1.06 7.56 7.03
C GLU A 52 -0.17 8.44 6.88
N GLN A 53 -0.03 9.77 6.95
CA GLN A 53 -1.15 10.70 6.78
C GLN A 53 -1.84 10.51 5.43
N HIS A 54 -1.07 10.51 4.34
CA HIS A 54 -1.63 10.32 3.01
C HIS A 54 -2.17 8.91 2.81
N ALA A 55 -1.50 7.89 3.35
CA ALA A 55 -1.93 6.51 3.26
C ALA A 55 -3.26 6.27 4.01
N ALA A 56 -3.42 6.83 5.21
CA ALA A 56 -4.67 6.77 5.96
C ALA A 56 -5.83 7.39 5.17
N THR A 57 -5.64 8.58 4.60
CA THR A 57 -6.65 9.22 3.74
C THR A 57 -6.97 8.38 2.51
N ALA A 58 -5.97 7.75 1.87
CA ALA A 58 -6.21 6.86 0.73
C ALA A 58 -7.09 5.66 1.12
N ILE A 59 -6.83 5.02 2.26
CA ILE A 59 -7.66 3.91 2.77
C ILE A 59 -9.09 4.36 3.04
N GLU A 60 -9.27 5.47 3.75
CA GLU A 60 -10.60 6.03 4.04
C GLU A 60 -11.39 6.29 2.75
N LEU A 61 -10.76 6.90 1.74
CA LEU A 61 -11.39 7.19 0.46
C LEU A 61 -11.69 5.92 -0.36
N TYR A 62 -10.81 4.92 -0.34
CA TYR A 62 -11.09 3.64 -0.99
C TYR A 62 -12.22 2.86 -0.32
N GLU A 63 -12.27 2.84 1.02
CA GLU A 63 -13.30 2.12 1.77
C GLU A 63 -14.67 2.79 1.68
N ALA A 64 -14.72 4.12 1.64
CA ALA A 64 -15.97 4.88 1.49
C ALA A 64 -16.42 5.06 0.02
N GLY A 65 -15.51 4.84 -0.93
CA GLY A 65 -15.75 5.05 -2.36
C GLY A 65 -16.53 3.92 -3.05
N PRO A 66 -17.01 4.16 -4.28
CA PRO A 66 -17.70 3.15 -5.06
C PRO A 66 -16.75 1.97 -5.42
N PRO A 67 -17.22 0.71 -5.40
CA PRO A 67 -16.38 -0.46 -5.66
C PRO A 67 -15.59 -0.40 -6.96
N GLU A 68 -16.12 0.23 -8.01
CA GLU A 68 -15.51 0.34 -9.33
C GLU A 68 -14.28 1.26 -9.34
N GLN A 69 -14.13 2.12 -8.33
CA GLN A 69 -12.98 3.00 -8.17
C GLN A 69 -11.92 2.44 -7.22
N ARG A 70 -12.21 1.32 -6.56
CA ARG A 70 -11.28 0.65 -5.64
C ARG A 70 -10.17 -0.07 -6.38
N SER A 71 -9.03 -0.16 -5.72
CA SER A 71 -7.84 -0.82 -6.24
C SER A 71 -7.24 -1.64 -5.12
N TYR A 72 -7.51 -2.95 -5.11
CA TYR A 72 -7.04 -3.83 -4.03
C TYR A 72 -5.52 -3.76 -3.84
N GLY A 73 -4.76 -3.62 -4.93
CA GLY A 73 -3.31 -3.51 -4.90
C GLY A 73 -2.84 -2.21 -4.27
N ASP A 74 -3.45 -1.09 -4.64
CA ASP A 74 -3.13 0.21 -4.05
C ASP A 74 -3.52 0.22 -2.58
N GLU A 75 -4.70 -0.31 -2.21
CA GLU A 75 -5.12 -0.44 -0.81
C GLU A 75 -4.13 -1.29 0.01
N ALA A 76 -3.70 -2.44 -0.52
CA ALA A 76 -2.78 -3.32 0.16
C ALA A 76 -1.39 -2.68 0.35
N LEU A 77 -0.85 -2.01 -0.67
CA LEU A 77 0.41 -1.27 -0.56
C LEU A 77 0.30 -0.09 0.41
N THR A 78 -0.81 0.65 0.36
CA THR A 78 -1.09 1.74 1.29
C THR A 78 -1.08 1.26 2.75
N ARG A 79 -1.65 0.08 3.03
CA ARG A 79 -1.59 -0.53 4.36
C ARG A 79 -0.16 -0.88 4.78
N LEU A 80 0.69 -1.34 3.85
CA LEU A 80 2.10 -1.63 4.12
C LEU A 80 2.90 -0.35 4.39
N ASP A 81 2.56 0.77 3.75
CA ASP A 81 3.16 2.07 4.04
C ASP A 81 2.83 2.54 5.47
N ILE A 82 1.57 2.39 5.91
CA ILE A 82 1.16 2.68 7.30
C ILE A 82 1.91 1.75 8.27
N ALA A 83 1.94 0.44 8.00
CA ALA A 83 2.65 -0.51 8.84
C ALA A 83 4.14 -0.14 8.96
N THR A 84 4.78 0.22 7.85
CA THR A 84 6.17 0.69 7.81
C THR A 84 6.39 1.94 8.67
N ALA A 85 5.52 2.95 8.52
CA ALA A 85 5.61 4.18 9.30
C ALA A 85 5.48 3.91 10.81
N ARG A 86 4.49 3.11 11.21
CA ARG A 86 4.24 2.74 12.61
C ARG A 86 5.36 1.90 13.21
N ILE A 87 5.89 0.91 12.48
CA ILE A 87 7.06 0.14 12.93
C ILE A 87 8.25 1.07 13.14
N THR A 88 8.48 2.02 12.23
CA THR A 88 9.57 2.98 12.40
C THR A 88 9.41 3.82 13.66
N ALA A 89 8.18 4.24 13.98
CA ALA A 89 7.80 4.94 15.20
C ALA A 89 7.80 4.06 16.47
N GLY A 90 7.88 2.72 16.34
CA GLY A 90 7.82 1.77 17.46
C GLY A 90 6.40 1.35 17.86
N GLU A 91 5.38 1.70 17.08
CA GLU A 91 3.96 1.41 17.31
C GLU A 91 3.59 0.05 16.70
N ILE A 92 4.12 -1.03 17.27
CA ILE A 92 4.07 -2.39 16.68
C ILE A 92 2.64 -2.94 16.58
N GLU A 93 1.85 -2.76 17.62
CA GLU A 93 0.46 -3.23 17.65
C GLU A 93 -0.36 -2.52 16.57
N GLY A 94 -0.19 -1.19 16.48
CA GLY A 94 -0.82 -0.38 15.44
C GLY A 94 -0.37 -0.75 14.03
N ALA A 95 0.88 -1.18 13.84
CA ALA A 95 1.33 -1.70 12.55
C ALA A 95 0.67 -3.04 12.20
N GLY A 96 0.45 -3.91 13.20
CA GLY A 96 -0.21 -5.20 13.04
C GLY A 96 -1.62 -5.09 12.46
N GLU A 97 -2.39 -4.08 12.88
CA GLU A 97 -3.75 -3.82 12.38
C GLU A 97 -3.79 -3.54 10.86
N HIS A 98 -2.73 -2.95 10.29
CA HIS A 98 -2.64 -2.72 8.85
C HIS A 98 -1.97 -3.86 8.10
N LEU A 99 -1.03 -4.56 8.73
CA LEU A 99 -0.32 -5.67 8.10
C LEU A 99 -1.20 -6.92 7.94
N ARG A 100 -2.03 -7.26 8.94
CA ARG A 100 -2.87 -8.48 8.93
C ARG A 100 -3.78 -8.59 7.69
N PRO A 101 -4.56 -7.56 7.30
CA PRO A 101 -5.38 -7.63 6.10
C PRO A 101 -4.60 -7.96 4.82
N VAL A 102 -3.33 -7.55 4.75
CA VAL A 102 -2.45 -7.85 3.60
C VAL A 102 -1.97 -9.29 3.63
N LEU A 103 -1.64 -9.82 4.82
CA LEU A 103 -1.24 -11.22 5.02
C LEU A 103 -2.39 -12.19 4.72
N ASP A 104 -3.64 -11.75 4.97
CA ASP A 104 -4.86 -12.53 4.75
C ASP A 104 -5.35 -12.49 3.29
N LEU A 105 -4.70 -11.72 2.41
CA LEU A 105 -5.09 -11.66 0.99
C LEU A 105 -5.11 -13.06 0.35
N PRO A 106 -6.10 -13.36 -0.51
CA PRO A 106 -6.12 -14.56 -1.34
C PRO A 106 -4.83 -14.72 -2.14
N VAL A 107 -4.34 -15.96 -2.30
CA VAL A 107 -3.05 -16.24 -2.96
C VAL A 107 -2.97 -15.66 -4.38
N ASP A 108 -4.08 -15.65 -5.11
CA ASP A 108 -4.24 -15.10 -6.45
C ASP A 108 -4.22 -13.56 -6.51
N GLN A 109 -4.25 -12.88 -5.36
CA GLN A 109 -4.08 -11.43 -5.24
C GLN A 109 -2.69 -11.02 -4.73
N ARG A 110 -1.83 -11.97 -4.36
CA ARG A 110 -0.49 -11.71 -3.80
C ARG A 110 0.51 -11.41 -4.90
N ILE A 111 0.35 -10.29 -5.59
CA ILE A 111 1.25 -9.87 -6.66
C ILE A 111 2.69 -9.67 -6.16
N ARG A 112 3.68 -9.80 -7.06
CA ARG A 112 5.11 -9.69 -6.72
C ARG A 112 5.45 -8.44 -5.89
N GLN A 113 4.89 -7.29 -6.26
CA GLN A 113 5.13 -6.03 -5.56
C GLN A 113 4.69 -6.08 -4.08
N LEU A 114 3.59 -6.76 -3.76
CA LEU A 114 3.17 -6.98 -2.38
C LEU A 114 4.14 -7.89 -1.64
N GLY A 115 4.64 -8.94 -2.31
CA GLY A 115 5.69 -9.80 -1.76
C GLY A 115 6.93 -9.00 -1.36
N ASP A 116 7.45 -8.18 -2.26
CA ASP A 116 8.65 -7.37 -2.01
C ASP A 116 8.45 -6.38 -0.84
N ALA A 117 7.27 -5.76 -0.77
CA ALA A 117 6.91 -4.84 0.31
C ALA A 117 6.72 -5.56 1.66
N VAL A 118 6.03 -6.70 1.71
CA VAL A 118 5.87 -7.51 2.94
C VAL A 118 7.21 -8.02 3.45
N GLN A 119 8.12 -8.46 2.57
CA GLN A 119 9.47 -8.85 2.98
C GLN A 119 10.29 -7.67 3.51
N SER A 120 10.02 -6.45 3.03
CA SER A 120 10.63 -5.23 3.58
C SER A 120 10.14 -4.93 5.00
N VAL A 121 8.83 -5.09 5.24
CA VAL A 121 8.24 -5.01 6.58
C VAL A 121 8.81 -6.07 7.53
N ALA A 122 8.98 -7.32 7.07
CA ALA A 122 9.60 -8.38 7.86
C ALA A 122 11.00 -7.98 8.37
N ARG A 123 11.85 -7.44 7.48
CA ARG A 123 13.20 -6.95 7.86
C ARG A 123 13.16 -5.81 8.88
N LEU A 124 12.16 -4.94 8.83
CA LEU A 124 11.99 -3.86 9.82
C LEU A 124 11.62 -4.42 11.20
N LEU A 125 10.71 -5.38 11.24
CA LEU A 125 10.27 -6.05 12.48
C LEU A 125 11.39 -6.88 13.12
N GLU A 126 12.33 -7.38 12.32
CA GLU A 126 13.49 -8.17 12.78
C GLU A 126 14.64 -7.33 13.35
N GLN A 127 14.54 -5.99 13.31
CA GLN A 127 15.59 -5.14 13.86
C GLN A 127 15.85 -5.43 15.35
N PRO A 128 17.11 -5.36 15.83
CA PRO A 128 17.46 -5.72 17.20
C PRO A 128 16.65 -4.99 18.29
N ARG A 129 16.21 -3.76 18.02
CA ARG A 129 15.35 -2.97 18.92
C ARG A 129 14.01 -3.65 19.25
N PHE A 130 13.52 -4.54 18.40
CA PHE A 130 12.26 -5.27 18.57
C PHE A 130 12.44 -6.74 18.96
N ALA A 131 13.68 -7.22 19.18
CA ALA A 131 13.96 -8.63 19.43
C ALA A 131 13.23 -9.22 20.65
N ARG A 132 12.87 -8.38 21.63
CA ARG A 132 12.12 -8.78 22.84
C ARG A 132 10.62 -8.47 22.76
N ASN A 133 10.12 -7.86 21.69
CA ASN A 133 8.70 -7.63 21.50
C ASN A 133 8.07 -8.90 20.87
N PRO A 134 7.15 -9.59 21.58
CA PRO A 134 6.55 -10.83 21.08
C PRO A 134 5.67 -10.59 19.84
N VAL A 135 4.94 -9.46 19.79
CA VAL A 135 4.09 -9.09 18.65
C VAL A 135 4.95 -8.84 17.41
N ALA A 136 6.08 -8.14 17.55
CA ALA A 136 7.00 -7.92 16.43
C ALA A 136 7.53 -9.23 15.85
N ARG A 137 7.85 -10.21 16.70
CA ARG A 137 8.31 -11.54 16.27
C ARG A 137 7.23 -12.32 15.53
N GLU A 138 6.01 -12.32 16.05
CA GLU A 138 4.85 -12.96 15.41
C GLU A 138 4.59 -12.37 14.02
N LEU A 139 4.53 -11.04 13.93
CA LEU A 139 4.31 -10.34 12.67
C LEU A 139 5.46 -10.59 11.67
N ALA A 140 6.72 -10.62 12.14
CA ALA A 140 7.87 -10.92 11.29
C ALA A 140 7.80 -12.36 10.73
N GLU A 141 7.42 -13.32 11.57
CA GLU A 141 7.25 -14.71 11.14
C GLU A 141 6.16 -14.86 10.09
N ALA A 142 4.99 -14.26 10.33
CA ALA A 142 3.88 -14.27 9.37
C ALA A 142 4.26 -13.58 8.05
N ALA A 143 4.95 -12.43 8.12
CA ALA A 143 5.42 -11.70 6.94
C ALA A 143 6.45 -12.49 6.14
N ARG A 144 7.41 -13.18 6.79
CA ARG A 144 8.34 -14.08 6.09
C ARG A 144 7.64 -15.21 5.35
N GLY A 145 6.57 -15.75 5.92
CA GLY A 145 5.74 -16.80 5.32
C GLY A 145 4.89 -16.34 4.13
N TYR A 146 4.84 -15.03 3.84
CA TYR A 146 4.04 -14.50 2.74
C TYR A 146 4.61 -14.86 1.37
N GLN A 147 3.85 -15.65 0.62
CA GLN A 147 4.21 -16.09 -0.74
C GLN A 147 3.46 -15.29 -1.80
N ALA A 148 4.21 -14.56 -2.63
CA ALA A 148 3.69 -13.90 -3.80
C ALA A 148 3.61 -14.85 -5.00
N ILE A 149 2.74 -14.53 -5.96
CA ILE A 149 2.57 -15.26 -7.22
C ILE A 149 3.91 -15.25 -7.98
N ASP A 150 4.39 -16.45 -8.33
CA ASP A 150 5.54 -16.57 -9.22
C ASP A 150 5.13 -16.40 -10.68
N THR A 151 5.47 -15.25 -11.25
CA THR A 151 5.22 -14.95 -12.66
C THR A 151 6.23 -15.58 -13.63
N ARG A 152 7.26 -16.31 -13.16
CA ARG A 152 8.24 -16.97 -14.06
C ARG A 152 7.65 -18.15 -14.85
N THR A 153 6.45 -18.61 -14.52
CA THR A 153 5.79 -19.74 -15.20
C THR A 153 4.60 -19.28 -16.04
N LYS A 154 4.81 -18.35 -16.97
CA LYS A 154 3.96 -18.23 -18.15
C LYS A 154 4.81 -18.37 -19.40
N VAL A 155 5.16 -19.61 -19.71
CA VAL A 155 5.45 -19.98 -21.10
C VAL A 155 4.12 -19.78 -21.84
N LEU A 156 4.06 -18.77 -22.69
CA LEU A 156 3.01 -18.67 -23.69
C LEU A 156 3.15 -19.91 -24.58
N ALA A 157 2.27 -20.89 -24.38
CA ALA A 157 2.11 -21.95 -25.36
C ALA A 157 1.59 -21.31 -26.67
N PRO A 158 2.12 -21.72 -27.83
CA PRO A 158 1.81 -21.12 -29.13
C PRO A 158 0.36 -21.31 -29.57
#